data_AF-A0A127PRW9-F1
#
_entry.id   AF-A0A127PRW9-F1
#
_cell.length_a   1.000
_cell.length_b   1.000
_cell.length_c   1.000
_cell.angle_alpha   90.00
_cell.angle_beta   90.00
_cell.angle_gamma   90.00
#
_symmetry.space_group_name_H-M   'P 1'
#
loop_
_entity.id
_entity.type
_entity.pdbx_description
1 polymer ?
#
loop_
_entity_poly.entity_id
_entity_poly.type
_entity_poly.pdbx_seq_one_letter_code
_entity_poly.pdbx_strand_id
1 'polypeptide(L)'
;MLSQNYPVDRKMWVFLGSADEEVSPTICRSVLNKANAAPGMLDVSWYDGATHDFDNPGDKRQAIEANRKARDDLMQRAAGLLDRIP
;
A
#
# COMPACT_ATOMS: atom_id res chain seq x y z
N MET A 1 22.96 -10.59 -14.04
CA MET A 1 21.58 -10.27 -13.61
C MET A 1 21.46 -10.71 -12.16
N LEU A 2 21.38 -9.78 -11.21
CA LEU A 2 20.99 -10.13 -9.83
C LEU A 2 19.58 -10.72 -9.93
N SER A 3 19.36 -11.91 -9.37
CA SER A 3 18.04 -12.53 -9.34
C SER A 3 17.06 -11.54 -8.69
N GLN A 4 15.96 -11.23 -9.39
CA GLN A 4 14.85 -10.43 -8.84
C GLN A 4 14.05 -11.31 -7.85
N ASN A 5 14.70 -11.77 -6.79
CA ASN A 5 14.06 -12.48 -5.69
C ASN A 5 13.79 -11.46 -4.58
N TYR A 6 12.51 -11.23 -4.26
CA TYR A 6 12.08 -10.30 -3.23
C TYR A 6 11.51 -11.10 -2.04
N PRO A 7 12.35 -11.64 -1.14
CA PRO A 7 11.87 -12.42 0.00
C PRO A 7 11.07 -11.54 0.96
N VAL A 8 9.93 -12.06 1.42
CA VAL A 8 9.12 -11.49 2.49
C VAL A 8 9.17 -12.44 3.68
N ASP A 9 10.07 -12.15 4.61
CA ASP A 9 10.36 -12.96 5.81
C ASP A 9 9.58 -12.50 7.05
N ARG A 10 8.93 -11.33 6.97
CA ARG A 10 8.06 -10.77 8.02
C ARG A 10 6.69 -10.46 7.45
N LYS A 11 5.68 -10.48 8.31
CA LYS A 11 4.32 -10.13 7.89
C LYS A 11 4.28 -8.64 7.50
N MET A 12 3.79 -8.35 6.31
CA MET A 12 3.69 -7.00 5.77
C MET A 12 2.29 -6.72 5.25
N TRP A 13 1.80 -5.52 5.55
CA TRP A 13 0.63 -4.93 4.93
C TRP A 13 1.09 -3.74 4.09
N VAL A 14 0.72 -3.73 2.82
CA VAL A 14 1.12 -2.70 1.87
C VAL A 14 -0.13 -2.01 1.35
N PHE A 15 -0.17 -0.69 1.47
CA PHE A 15 -1.29 0.14 1.03
C PHE A 15 -0.80 1.12 -0.03
N LEU A 16 -1.38 1.09 -1.23
CA LEU A 16 -0.88 1.84 -2.37
C LEU A 16 -2.00 2.58 -3.10
N GLY A 17 -1.76 3.85 -3.41
CA GLY A 17 -2.62 4.63 -4.28
C GLY A 17 -2.40 4.27 -5.74
N SER A 18 -3.48 4.08 -6.51
CA SER A 18 -3.36 3.74 -7.94
C SER A 18 -3.03 4.94 -8.83
N ALA A 19 -3.18 6.16 -8.30
CA ALA A 19 -2.89 7.41 -8.98
C ALA A 19 -1.70 8.14 -8.34
N ASP A 20 -0.86 7.41 -7.59
CA ASP A 20 0.41 7.92 -7.11
C ASP A 20 1.30 8.30 -8.30
N GLU A 21 1.62 9.58 -8.40
CA GLU A 21 2.39 10.17 -9.48
C GLU A 21 3.90 9.97 -9.36
N GLU A 22 4.39 9.49 -8.21
CA GLU A 22 5.81 9.30 -7.92
C GLU A 22 6.29 7.87 -8.21
N VAL A 23 5.35 6.92 -8.31
CA VAL A 23 5.64 5.51 -8.61
C VAL A 23 4.77 5.01 -9.76
N SER A 24 5.23 3.96 -10.44
CA SER A 24 4.40 3.29 -11.45
C SER A 24 3.55 2.20 -10.78
N PRO A 25 2.21 2.30 -10.79
CA PRO A 25 1.34 1.26 -10.26
C PRO A 25 1.59 -0.09 -10.92
N THR A 26 1.88 -0.10 -12.23
CA THR A 26 2.19 -1.32 -12.99
C THR A 26 3.47 -1.99 -12.52
N ILE A 27 4.53 -1.21 -12.26
CA ILE A 27 5.80 -1.76 -11.75
C ILE A 27 5.61 -2.26 -10.32
N CYS A 28 4.95 -1.48 -9.45
CA CYS A 28 4.67 -1.90 -8.08
C CYS A 28 3.85 -3.21 -8.03
N ARG A 29 2.81 -3.35 -8.85
CA ARG A 29 2.06 -4.60 -9.01
C ARG A 29 2.96 -5.75 -9.46
N SER A 30 3.82 -5.52 -10.45
CA SER A 30 4.76 -6.54 -10.95
C SER A 30 5.73 -7.02 -9.86
N VAL A 31 6.28 -6.10 -9.07
CA VAL A 31 7.18 -6.43 -7.96
C VAL A 31 6.45 -7.21 -6.87
N LEU A 32 5.29 -6.73 -6.42
CA LEU A 32 4.52 -7.36 -5.35
C LEU A 32 3.97 -8.74 -5.75
N ASN A 33 3.57 -8.92 -7.02
CA ASN A 33 3.16 -10.22 -7.54
C ASN A 33 4.32 -11.23 -7.65
N LYS A 34 5.55 -10.73 -7.79
CA LYS A 34 6.77 -11.56 -7.83
C LYS A 34 7.39 -11.77 -6.45
N ALA A 35 6.86 -11.14 -5.41
CA ALA A 35 7.39 -11.26 -4.07
C ALA A 35 7.31 -12.72 -3.60
N ASN A 36 8.40 -13.22 -3.04
CA ASN A 36 8.46 -14.56 -2.48
C ASN A 36 7.99 -14.50 -1.03
N ALA A 37 6.67 -14.58 -0.84
CA ALA A 37 5.99 -14.54 0.44
C ALA A 37 5.26 -15.87 0.67
N ALA A 38 5.36 -16.42 1.88
CA ALA A 38 4.47 -17.50 2.27
C ALA A 38 3.00 -17.01 2.29
N PRO A 39 1.99 -17.89 2.09
CA PRO A 39 0.59 -17.49 2.13
C PRO A 39 0.25 -16.69 3.41
N GLY A 40 -0.34 -15.52 3.24
CA GLY A 40 -0.72 -14.63 4.35
C GLY A 40 0.41 -13.79 4.96
N MET A 41 1.63 -13.82 4.40
CA MET A 41 2.75 -12.96 4.83
C MET A 41 2.75 -11.59 4.16
N LEU A 42 2.12 -11.45 3.00
CA LEU A 42 2.03 -10.21 2.26
C LEU A 42 0.57 -9.93 1.89
N ASP A 43 0.00 -8.91 2.52
CA ASP A 43 -1.35 -8.40 2.23
C ASP A 43 -1.22 -7.05 1.50
N VAL A 44 -1.77 -6.94 0.29
CA VAL A 44 -1.68 -5.71 -0.53
C VAL A 44 -3.07 -5.13 -0.77
N SER A 45 -3.26 -3.86 -0.43
CA SER A 45 -4.47 -3.08 -0.70
C SER A 45 -4.17 -1.96 -1.70
N TRP A 46 -4.99 -1.87 -2.74
CA TRP A 46 -4.92 -0.81 -3.75
C TRP A 46 -6.09 0.14 -3.58
N TYR A 47 -5.80 1.43 -3.50
CA TYR A 47 -6.80 2.48 -3.42
C TYR A 47 -6.92 3.20 -4.77
N ASP A 48 -8.00 2.92 -5.47
CA ASP A 48 -8.25 3.49 -6.79
C ASP A 48 -8.40 5.00 -6.72
N GLY A 49 -7.61 5.70 -7.55
CA GLY A 49 -7.59 7.16 -7.63
C GLY A 49 -6.86 7.88 -6.49
N ALA A 50 -6.38 7.16 -5.47
CA ALA A 50 -5.59 7.77 -4.41
C ALA A 50 -4.18 8.10 -4.92
N THR A 51 -3.67 9.26 -4.52
CA THR A 51 -2.39 9.83 -4.98
C THR A 51 -1.28 9.59 -3.96
N HIS A 52 -0.08 10.11 -4.25
CA HIS A 52 1.00 10.15 -3.28
C HIS A 52 0.55 10.85 -1.98
N ASP A 53 1.01 10.33 -0.83
CA ASP A 53 0.65 10.75 0.53
C ASP A 53 -0.87 10.79 0.81
N PHE A 54 -1.66 9.86 0.26
CA PHE A 54 -3.11 9.88 0.49
C PHE A 54 -3.50 9.79 1.98
N ASP A 55 -2.62 9.22 2.82
CA ASP A 55 -2.80 9.01 4.25
C ASP A 55 -2.45 10.24 5.10
N ASN A 56 -1.50 11.06 4.63
CA ASN A 56 -1.18 12.37 5.19
C ASN A 56 -1.09 13.47 4.11
N PRO A 57 -2.20 13.77 3.40
CA PRO A 57 -2.12 14.64 2.25
C PRO A 57 -1.97 16.10 2.65
N GLY A 58 -1.18 16.86 1.90
CA GLY A 58 -1.19 18.32 1.98
C GLY A 58 -2.52 18.92 1.52
N ASP A 59 -2.78 20.19 1.85
CA ASP A 59 -4.08 20.87 1.71
C ASP A 59 -4.77 20.64 0.36
N LYS A 60 -4.05 20.77 -0.75
CA LYS A 60 -4.60 20.57 -2.10
C LYS A 60 -5.08 19.13 -2.34
N ARG A 61 -4.36 18.14 -1.80
CA ARG A 61 -4.65 16.71 -1.97
C ARG A 61 -5.71 16.22 -0.98
N GLN A 62 -5.97 16.92 0.13
CA GLN A 62 -7.06 16.61 1.06
C GLN A 62 -8.45 16.76 0.43
N ALA A 63 -8.57 17.65 -0.55
CA ALA A 63 -9.81 17.86 -1.31
C ALA A 63 -10.13 16.70 -2.29
N ILE A 64 -9.16 15.82 -2.57
CA ILE A 64 -9.37 14.65 -3.43
C ILE A 64 -10.19 13.61 -2.66
N GLU A 65 -11.37 13.28 -3.18
CA GLU A 65 -12.28 12.32 -2.53
C GLU A 65 -11.66 10.94 -2.37
N ALA A 66 -10.90 10.47 -3.37
CA ALA A 66 -10.20 9.20 -3.31
C ALA A 66 -9.19 9.15 -2.15
N ASN A 67 -8.43 10.23 -1.90
CA ASN A 67 -7.50 10.30 -0.78
C ASN A 67 -8.22 10.23 0.57
N ARG A 68 -9.33 10.95 0.73
CA ARG A 68 -10.11 10.90 1.97
C ARG A 68 -10.61 9.49 2.27
N LYS A 69 -11.23 8.83 1.28
CA LYS A 69 -11.72 7.46 1.42
C LYS A 69 -10.59 6.47 1.73
N ALA A 70 -9.47 6.59 1.02
CA ALA A 70 -8.31 5.74 1.21
C ALA A 70 -7.69 5.93 2.60
N ARG A 71 -7.57 7.17 3.07
CA ARG A 71 -7.08 7.48 4.43
C ARG A 71 -8.00 6.91 5.49
N ASP A 72 -9.31 7.12 5.37
CA ASP A 72 -10.26 6.70 6.39
C ASP A 72 -10.28 5.16 6.51
N ASP A 73 -10.25 4.44 5.39
CA ASP A 73 -10.13 2.97 5.39
C ASP A 73 -8.75 2.51 5.91
N LEU A 74 -7.66 3.15 5.48
CA LEU A 74 -6.32 2.83 5.96
C LEU A 74 -6.22 2.99 7.48
N MET A 75 -6.71 4.08 8.06
CA MET A 75 -6.64 4.32 9.50
C MET A 75 -7.43 3.26 10.28
N GLN A 76 -8.60 2.86 9.79
CA GLN A 76 -9.38 1.77 10.39
C GLN A 76 -8.65 0.43 10.33
N ARG A 77 -8.04 0.10 9.18
CA ARG A 77 -7.28 -1.15 9.02
C ARG A 77 -6.02 -1.14 9.88
N ALA A 78 -5.22 -0.07 9.81
CA ALA A 78 -3.96 0.07 10.52
C ALA A 78 -4.15 -0.07 12.03
N ALA A 79 -5.19 0.54 12.62
CA ALA A 79 -5.51 0.37 14.02
C ALA A 79 -5.71 -1.12 14.39
N GLY A 80 -6.55 -1.83 13.64
CA GLY A 80 -6.79 -3.25 13.87
C GLY A 80 -5.58 -4.16 13.60
N LEU A 81 -4.58 -3.70 12.84
CA LEU A 81 -3.32 -4.40 12.65
C LEU A 81 -2.36 -4.19 13.83
N LEU A 82 -2.27 -2.97 14.35
CA LEU A 82 -1.42 -2.66 15.50
C LEU A 82 -1.87 -3.43 16.74
N ASP A 83 -3.17 -3.64 16.93
CA ASP A 83 -3.73 -4.48 18.00
C ASP A 83 -3.31 -5.96 17.92
N ARG A 84 -2.77 -6.41 16.78
CA ARG A 84 -2.32 -7.78 16.52
C ARG A 84 -0.80 -7.93 16.61
N ILE A 85 -0.08 -6.83 16.82
CA ILE A 85 1.37 -6.87 17.06
C ILE A 85 1.56 -7.23 18.55
N PRO A 86 2.22 -8.35 18.86
CA PRO A 86 2.46 -8.77 20.24
C PRO A 86 3.39 -7.83 21.01
#